data_AF-A0A0S8H5G8-F1
#
_entry.id   AF-A0A0S8H5G8-F1
#
_cell.length_a   1.000
_cell.length_b   1.000
_cell.length_c   1.000
_cell.angle_alpha   90.00
_cell.angle_beta   90.00
_cell.angle_gamma   90.00
#
_symmetry.space_group_name_H-M   'P 1'
#
loop_
_entity.id
_entity.type
_entity.pdbx_description
1 polymer ?
#
loop_
_entity_poly.entity_id
_entity_poly.type
_entity_poly.pdbx_seq_one_letter_code
_entity_poly.pdbx_strand_id
1 'polypeptide(L)'
;MAAASAVAAVVCNTPCSTARGAVANNAGRTTTTDATGQDLLQPALRRVRRLLANARVPDWGYRILVRPGISGVDPEYPKIVEIERRHVDRRHQISWPSLVGLIVHELGHSFLFHHWRFARSARFRKAFGDVSKAYRGVEESWVSFRRRSMSRTPLNHVTAYASKHPLEDFAETFRFYVIRRGRLKDLLAEIGRKGKGVSVYEKFLTLHTYLQELRQKARERK
;
A
#
# COMPACT_ATOMS: atom_id res chain seq x y z
N MET A 1 -1.04 -36.89 -18.36
CA MET A 1 -1.67 -35.76 -19.09
C MET A 1 -1.88 -34.62 -18.10
N ALA A 2 -0.97 -33.64 -18.09
CA ALA A 2 -1.03 -32.48 -17.20
C ALA A 2 -1.73 -31.33 -17.94
N ALA A 3 -2.87 -30.88 -17.43
CA ALA A 3 -3.58 -29.71 -17.94
C ALA A 3 -2.90 -28.43 -17.42
N ALA A 4 -2.30 -27.67 -18.34
CA ALA A 4 -1.81 -26.33 -18.08
C ALA A 4 -3.00 -25.35 -17.95
N SER A 5 -3.21 -24.78 -16.76
CA SER A 5 -4.14 -23.66 -16.58
C SER A 5 -3.41 -22.35 -16.82
N ALA A 6 -3.76 -21.69 -17.93
CA ALA A 6 -3.25 -20.41 -18.35
C ALA A 6 -3.58 -19.30 -17.34
N VAL A 7 -2.56 -18.56 -16.92
CA VAL A 7 -2.68 -17.35 -16.10
C VAL A 7 -3.03 -16.18 -17.03
N ALA A 8 -4.24 -15.62 -16.87
CA ALA A 8 -4.63 -14.40 -17.55
C ALA A 8 -3.98 -13.18 -16.86
N ALA A 9 -2.95 -12.62 -17.48
CA ALA A 9 -2.41 -11.32 -17.11
C ALA A 9 -3.33 -10.22 -17.64
N VAL A 10 -4.05 -9.52 -16.75
CA VAL A 10 -4.80 -8.32 -17.14
C VAL A 10 -3.82 -7.15 -17.23
N VAL A 11 -3.36 -6.87 -18.45
CA VAL A 11 -2.61 -5.66 -18.80
C VAL A 11 -3.61 -4.58 -19.16
N CYS A 12 -3.88 -3.63 -18.26
CA CYS A 12 -4.65 -2.43 -18.61
C CYS A 12 -3.72 -1.41 -19.30
N ASN A 13 -3.84 -1.32 -20.62
CA ASN A 13 -3.26 -0.26 -21.43
C ASN A 13 -4.41 0.42 -22.20
N THR A 14 -4.59 1.72 -22.06
CA THR A 14 -5.43 2.51 -22.97
C THR A 14 -4.78 3.86 -23.25
N PRO A 15 -4.53 4.21 -24.52
CA PRO A 15 -4.32 5.57 -24.94
C PRO A 15 -5.63 6.24 -25.39
N CYS A 16 -5.61 7.57 -25.34
CA CYS A 16 -6.65 8.50 -25.74
C CYS A 16 -6.57 8.80 -27.24
N SER A 17 -7.69 8.76 -27.98
CA SER A 17 -7.98 9.69 -29.08
C SER A 17 -9.42 9.57 -29.61
N THR A 18 -9.95 10.73 -29.98
CA THR A 18 -11.25 11.11 -30.56
C THR A 18 -11.57 10.54 -31.96
N ALA A 19 -12.84 10.25 -32.26
CA ALA A 19 -13.62 10.77 -33.42
C ALA A 19 -14.98 10.06 -33.59
N ARG A 20 -15.94 10.79 -34.19
CA ARG A 20 -17.38 10.49 -34.38
C ARG A 20 -17.65 9.48 -35.49
N GLY A 21 -18.79 8.78 -35.42
CA GLY A 21 -19.42 8.09 -36.56
C GLY A 21 -20.34 6.95 -36.11
N ALA A 22 -21.65 7.18 -36.14
CA ALA A 22 -22.66 6.18 -35.80
C ALA A 22 -22.97 5.27 -36.99
N VAL A 23 -22.91 3.94 -36.80
CA VAL A 23 -23.79 2.97 -37.46
C VAL A 23 -24.00 1.81 -36.48
N ALA A 24 -25.27 1.55 -36.15
CA ALA A 24 -25.68 0.44 -35.30
C ALA A 24 -25.51 -0.88 -36.04
N ASN A 25 -24.81 -1.83 -35.43
CA ASN A 25 -24.98 -3.26 -35.70
C ASN A 25 -25.05 -3.99 -34.37
N ASN A 26 -26.26 -4.45 -34.07
CA ASN A 26 -26.62 -5.29 -32.94
C ASN A 26 -26.04 -6.70 -33.19
N ALA A 27 -24.89 -6.98 -32.60
CA ALA A 27 -24.40 -8.35 -32.45
C ALA A 27 -23.58 -8.45 -31.16
N GLY A 28 -24.14 -9.14 -30.17
CA GLY A 28 -23.38 -9.76 -29.08
C GLY A 28 -22.62 -8.81 -28.16
N ARG A 29 -23.32 -7.88 -27.50
CA ARG A 29 -22.79 -7.32 -26.24
C ARG A 29 -22.80 -8.46 -25.22
N THR A 30 -21.69 -9.19 -25.11
CA THR A 30 -21.44 -10.02 -23.93
C THR A 30 -21.19 -9.08 -22.75
N THR A 31 -22.27 -8.53 -22.21
CA THR A 31 -22.32 -8.21 -20.79
C THR A 31 -22.14 -9.54 -20.08
N THR A 32 -20.90 -9.90 -19.74
CA THR A 32 -20.65 -10.81 -18.64
C THR A 32 -21.13 -10.10 -17.39
N THR A 33 -22.42 -10.21 -17.14
CA THR A 33 -23.00 -10.16 -15.79
C THR A 33 -22.31 -11.30 -15.04
N ASP A 34 -21.25 -11.00 -14.29
CA ASP A 34 -20.59 -12.04 -13.52
C ASP A 34 -21.44 -12.36 -12.28
N ALA A 35 -21.81 -13.62 -12.13
CA ALA A 35 -22.73 -14.08 -11.10
C ALA A 35 -22.09 -14.11 -9.68
N THR A 36 -21.22 -13.16 -9.32
CA THR A 36 -20.37 -13.22 -8.12
C THR A 36 -20.59 -12.11 -7.08
N GLY A 37 -21.29 -11.02 -7.42
CA GLY A 37 -21.61 -9.96 -6.45
C GLY A 37 -20.42 -9.05 -6.08
N GLN A 38 -20.18 -8.05 -6.93
CA GLN A 38 -19.36 -6.84 -6.70
C GLN A 38 -17.91 -7.04 -6.23
N ASP A 39 -16.98 -6.99 -7.18
CA ASP A 39 -15.54 -6.83 -6.99
C ASP A 39 -15.21 -5.62 -6.06
N LEU A 40 -14.77 -5.89 -4.81
CA LEU A 40 -14.32 -4.87 -3.86
C LEU A 40 -12.96 -4.27 -4.22
N LEU A 41 -12.19 -4.92 -5.09
CA LEU A 41 -10.86 -4.49 -5.48
C LEU A 41 -10.93 -3.16 -6.23
N GLN A 42 -11.75 -3.05 -7.27
CA GLN A 42 -11.81 -1.82 -8.06
C GLN A 42 -12.22 -0.59 -7.24
N PRO A 43 -13.26 -0.63 -6.39
CA PRO A 43 -13.55 0.44 -5.43
C PRO A 43 -12.40 0.76 -4.49
N ALA A 44 -11.73 -0.27 -3.94
CA ALA A 44 -10.57 -0.09 -3.06
C ALA A 44 -9.40 0.59 -3.81
N LEU A 45 -9.06 0.15 -5.02
CA LEU A 45 -8.02 0.75 -5.85
C LEU A 45 -8.33 2.20 -6.23
N ARG A 46 -9.58 2.50 -6.60
CA ARG A 46 -10.02 3.89 -6.82
C ARG A 46 -9.87 4.74 -5.56
N ARG A 47 -10.08 4.17 -4.37
CA ARG A 47 -9.86 4.88 -3.11
C ARG A 47 -8.38 5.09 -2.82
N VAL A 48 -7.55 4.06 -2.99
CA VAL A 48 -6.09 4.09 -2.80
C VAL A 48 -5.47 5.16 -3.70
N ARG A 49 -5.78 5.16 -5.01
CA ARG A 49 -5.29 6.16 -5.96
C ARG A 49 -5.64 7.59 -5.53
N ARG A 50 -6.89 7.83 -5.09
CA ARG A 50 -7.30 9.13 -4.55
C ARG A 50 -6.54 9.51 -3.28
N LEU A 51 -6.29 8.57 -2.38
CA LEU A 51 -5.53 8.83 -1.15
C LEU A 51 -4.07 9.20 -1.45
N LEU A 52 -3.41 8.47 -2.34
CA LEU A 52 -2.04 8.76 -2.77
C LEU A 52 -1.96 10.15 -3.43
N ALA A 53 -2.90 10.46 -4.33
CA ALA A 53 -2.98 11.76 -4.99
C ALA A 53 -3.19 12.89 -3.97
N ASN A 54 -4.10 12.73 -3.01
CA ASN A 54 -4.36 13.71 -1.96
C ASN A 54 -3.15 13.91 -1.03
N ALA A 55 -2.45 12.83 -0.69
CA ALA A 55 -1.19 12.87 0.06
C ALA A 55 0.00 13.36 -0.80
N ARG A 56 -0.25 13.65 -2.09
CA ARG A 56 0.72 14.08 -3.10
C ARG A 56 1.92 13.13 -3.19
N VAL A 57 1.70 11.82 -3.03
CA VAL A 57 2.77 10.84 -3.25
C VAL A 57 3.05 10.80 -4.76
N PRO A 58 4.29 11.01 -5.22
CA PRO A 58 4.63 10.86 -6.64
C PRO A 58 4.26 9.47 -7.14
N ASP A 59 3.89 9.34 -8.41
CA ASP A 59 3.70 8.01 -9.00
C ASP A 59 5.06 7.36 -9.28
N TRP A 60 5.17 6.06 -8.97
CA TRP A 60 6.36 5.24 -9.24
C TRP A 60 6.04 4.03 -10.14
N GLY A 61 4.82 3.94 -10.66
CA GLY A 61 4.40 2.92 -11.62
C GLY A 61 4.18 1.55 -10.99
N TYR A 62 3.59 1.50 -9.79
CA TYR A 62 3.23 0.24 -9.14
C TYR A 62 2.07 -0.48 -9.87
N ARG A 63 2.01 -1.80 -9.67
CA ARG A 63 0.98 -2.69 -10.18
C ARG A 63 0.48 -3.58 -9.04
N ILE A 64 -0.81 -3.88 -9.06
CA ILE A 64 -1.43 -4.77 -8.08
C ILE A 64 -1.68 -6.12 -8.75
N LEU A 65 -1.18 -7.19 -8.13
CA LEU A 65 -1.39 -8.57 -8.53
C LEU A 65 -2.21 -9.27 -7.45
N VAL A 66 -3.32 -9.91 -7.84
CA VAL A 66 -4.11 -10.74 -6.92
C VAL A 66 -3.81 -12.21 -7.17
N ARG A 67 -3.36 -12.92 -6.15
CA ARG A 67 -3.03 -14.35 -6.24
C ARG A 67 -3.26 -15.09 -4.93
N PRO A 68 -3.41 -16.43 -4.94
CA PRO A 68 -3.30 -17.22 -3.72
C PRO A 68 -1.91 -17.06 -3.10
N GLY A 69 -1.82 -17.04 -1.76
CA GLY A 69 -0.54 -16.90 -1.05
C GLY A 69 -0.63 -15.90 0.10
N ILE A 70 0.37 -15.02 0.22
CA ILE A 70 0.45 -13.99 1.26
C ILE A 70 0.53 -12.63 0.54
N SER A 71 -0.08 -11.59 1.13
CA SER A 71 0.10 -10.23 0.62
C SER A 71 1.52 -9.74 0.91
N GLY A 72 2.14 -9.05 -0.02
CA GLY A 72 3.51 -8.59 0.16
C GLY A 72 4.09 -7.91 -1.06
N VAL A 73 5.35 -7.52 -0.93
CA VAL A 73 6.16 -6.98 -2.01
C VAL A 73 7.52 -7.64 -1.98
N ASP A 74 7.93 -8.19 -3.11
CA ASP A 74 9.29 -8.68 -3.30
C ASP A 74 10.25 -7.49 -3.53
N PRO A 75 11.34 -7.34 -2.76
CA PRO A 75 12.35 -6.31 -2.98
C PRO A 75 12.98 -6.33 -4.39
N GLU A 76 13.06 -7.50 -5.05
CA GLU A 76 13.57 -7.63 -6.42
C GLU A 76 12.59 -7.07 -7.45
N TYR A 77 11.29 -7.17 -7.16
CA TYR A 77 10.20 -6.70 -8.03
C TYR A 77 9.34 -5.63 -7.32
N PRO A 78 9.93 -4.49 -6.91
CA PRO A 78 9.31 -3.58 -5.97
C PRO A 78 8.07 -2.86 -6.52
N LYS A 79 7.83 -2.93 -7.83
CA LYS A 79 6.63 -2.37 -8.46
C LYS A 79 5.45 -3.33 -8.48
N ILE A 80 5.63 -4.60 -8.14
CA ILE A 80 4.56 -5.60 -8.09
C ILE A 80 4.13 -5.75 -6.64
N VAL A 81 2.88 -5.39 -6.36
CA VAL A 81 2.27 -5.53 -5.03
C VAL A 81 1.30 -6.69 -5.08
N GLU A 82 1.60 -7.73 -4.31
CA GLU A 82 0.78 -8.92 -4.23
C GLU A 82 -0.28 -8.75 -3.15
N ILE A 83 -1.54 -8.99 -3.50
CA ILE A 83 -2.68 -9.00 -2.57
C ILE A 83 -3.25 -10.41 -2.57
N GLU A 84 -3.25 -11.04 -1.41
CA GLU A 84 -3.79 -12.38 -1.27
C GLU A 84 -5.28 -12.43 -1.64
N ARG A 85 -5.64 -13.39 -2.50
CA ARG A 85 -6.98 -13.55 -3.07
C ARG A 85 -8.09 -13.61 -2.02
N ARG A 86 -7.83 -14.16 -0.83
CA ARG A 86 -8.83 -14.23 0.25
C ARG A 86 -9.27 -12.85 0.74
N HIS A 87 -8.44 -11.81 0.60
CA HIS A 87 -8.81 -10.46 1.04
C HIS A 87 -9.72 -9.73 0.05
N VAL A 88 -9.86 -10.21 -1.19
CA VAL A 88 -10.78 -9.59 -2.16
C VAL A 88 -12.09 -10.37 -2.28
N ASP A 89 -12.11 -11.62 -1.82
CA ASP A 89 -13.29 -12.46 -1.81
C ASP A 89 -14.21 -12.12 -0.62
N ARG A 90 -15.49 -11.84 -0.91
CA ARG A 90 -16.52 -11.54 0.10
C ARG A 90 -16.72 -12.66 1.11
N ARG A 91 -16.43 -13.93 0.75
CA ARG A 91 -16.58 -15.09 1.66
C ARG A 91 -15.70 -14.99 2.91
N HIS A 92 -14.60 -14.24 2.85
CA HIS A 92 -13.64 -14.12 3.93
C HIS A 92 -13.71 -12.78 4.71
N GLN A 93 -14.72 -11.95 4.40
CA GLN A 93 -15.21 -10.82 5.21
C GLN A 93 -14.14 -9.84 5.73
N ILE A 94 -13.17 -9.43 4.91
CA ILE A 94 -12.39 -8.24 5.26
C ILE A 94 -13.24 -6.99 4.99
N SER A 95 -13.27 -6.05 5.94
CA SER A 95 -13.96 -4.78 5.74
C SER A 95 -13.31 -3.98 4.60
N TRP A 96 -14.09 -3.19 3.86
CA TRP A 96 -13.54 -2.32 2.82
C TRP A 96 -12.44 -1.36 3.34
N PRO A 97 -12.58 -0.70 4.51
CA PRO A 97 -11.48 0.09 5.09
C PRO A 97 -10.24 -0.74 5.40
N SER A 98 -10.40 -1.99 5.85
CA SER A 98 -9.29 -2.90 6.11
C SER A 98 -8.55 -3.29 4.83
N LEU A 99 -9.26 -3.58 3.74
CA LEU A 99 -8.65 -3.87 2.43
C LEU A 99 -7.89 -2.65 1.88
N VAL A 100 -8.48 -1.46 1.97
CA VAL A 100 -7.78 -0.22 1.59
C VAL A 100 -6.53 -0.03 2.46
N GLY A 101 -6.63 -0.25 3.77
CA GLY A 101 -5.50 -0.15 4.69
C GLY A 101 -4.38 -1.13 4.34
N LEU A 102 -4.72 -2.38 4.04
CA LEU A 102 -3.78 -3.41 3.60
C LEU A 102 -3.06 -3.00 2.31
N ILE A 103 -3.80 -2.61 1.27
CA ILE A 103 -3.19 -2.20 -0.01
C ILE A 103 -2.23 -1.02 0.19
N VAL A 104 -2.60 -0.03 1.01
CA VAL A 104 -1.72 1.12 1.28
C VAL A 104 -0.49 0.71 2.10
N HIS A 105 -0.63 -0.26 3.02
CA HIS A 105 0.51 -0.82 3.75
C HIS A 105 1.52 -1.45 2.78
N GLU A 106 1.08 -2.35 1.91
CA GLU A 106 1.97 -3.00 0.93
C GLU A 106 2.58 -1.99 -0.06
N LEU A 107 1.82 -0.95 -0.43
CA LEU A 107 2.37 0.16 -1.21
C LEU A 107 3.45 0.94 -0.47
N GLY A 108 3.43 0.97 0.87
CA GLY A 108 4.52 1.50 1.68
C GLY A 108 5.80 0.69 1.50
N HIS A 109 5.73 -0.64 1.52
CA HIS A 109 6.86 -1.51 1.20
C HIS A 109 7.37 -1.29 -0.22
N SER A 110 6.47 -1.33 -1.21
CA SER A 110 6.77 -1.05 -2.62
C SER A 110 7.48 0.29 -2.82
N PHE A 111 6.96 1.35 -2.20
CA PHE A 111 7.56 2.67 -2.24
C PHE A 111 8.98 2.65 -1.64
N LEU A 112 9.17 2.01 -0.48
CA LEU A 112 10.46 1.98 0.19
C LEU A 112 11.52 1.22 -0.62
N PHE A 113 11.16 0.06 -1.18
CA PHE A 113 12.06 -0.72 -2.02
C PHE A 113 12.39 0.00 -3.32
N HIS A 114 11.42 0.70 -3.93
CA HIS A 114 11.69 1.56 -5.09
C HIS A 114 12.66 2.71 -4.74
N HIS A 115 12.66 3.14 -3.48
CA HIS A 115 13.50 4.21 -2.96
C HIS A 115 14.57 3.69 -1.98
N TRP A 116 15.21 2.54 -2.27
CA TRP A 116 16.12 1.87 -1.34
C TRP A 116 17.26 2.73 -0.79
N ARG A 117 17.77 3.70 -1.57
CA ARG A 117 18.76 4.68 -1.11
C ARG A 117 18.29 5.49 0.09
N PHE A 118 16.99 5.81 0.17
CA PHE A 118 16.39 6.48 1.30
C PHE A 118 16.34 5.57 2.53
N ALA A 119 15.98 4.30 2.38
CA ALA A 119 15.98 3.30 3.47
C ALA A 119 17.35 3.15 4.14
N ARG A 120 18.44 3.34 3.38
CA ARG A 120 19.83 3.28 3.86
C ARG A 120 20.38 4.61 4.39
N SER A 121 19.61 5.69 4.33
CA SER A 121 20.08 7.03 4.73
C SER A 121 20.19 7.16 6.26
N ALA A 122 21.07 8.04 6.73
CA ALA A 122 21.21 8.33 8.16
C ALA A 122 19.90 8.84 8.79
N ARG A 123 19.16 9.71 8.07
CA ARG A 123 17.86 10.21 8.55
C ARG A 123 16.82 9.12 8.69
N PHE A 124 16.79 8.15 7.78
CA PHE A 124 15.88 7.02 7.86
C PHE A 124 16.23 6.15 9.06
N ARG A 125 17.51 5.80 9.21
CA ARG A 125 17.98 4.99 10.34
C ARG A 125 17.71 5.64 11.69
N LYS A 126 17.83 6.97 11.78
CA LYS A 126 17.45 7.72 12.99
C LYS A 126 15.97 7.59 13.32
N ALA A 127 15.10 7.69 12.31
CA ALA A 127 13.66 7.71 12.51
C ALA A 127 13.04 6.32 12.69
N PHE A 128 13.44 5.34 11.88
CA PHE A 128 12.81 4.01 11.79
C PHE A 128 13.71 2.86 12.29
N GLY A 129 15.01 3.09 12.41
CA GLY A 129 15.99 2.04 12.68
C GLY A 129 16.66 1.49 11.41
N ASP A 130 17.56 0.54 11.60
CA ASP A 130 18.39 -0.04 10.53
C ASP A 130 17.70 -1.24 9.88
N VAL A 131 17.34 -1.11 8.60
CA VAL A 131 16.68 -2.16 7.80
C VAL A 131 17.55 -3.38 7.55
N SER A 132 18.87 -3.28 7.78
CA SER A 132 19.81 -4.39 7.59
C SER A 132 19.92 -5.30 8.81
N LYS A 133 19.43 -4.84 9.97
CA LYS A 133 19.47 -5.63 11.20
C LYS A 133 18.26 -6.55 11.25
N ALA A 134 18.50 -7.84 11.11
CA ALA A 134 17.51 -8.86 11.42
C ALA A 134 17.12 -8.73 12.91
N TYR A 135 15.85 -8.45 13.18
CA TYR A 135 15.28 -8.62 14.53
C TYR A 135 14.38 -9.85 14.54
N ARG A 136 14.46 -10.58 15.67
CA ARG A 136 13.98 -11.95 15.89
C ARG A 136 12.57 -12.22 15.35
N GLY A 137 12.48 -13.26 14.50
CA GLY A 137 11.26 -14.06 14.29
C GLY A 137 10.38 -13.65 13.12
N VAL A 138 10.89 -13.76 11.89
CA VAL A 138 10.07 -13.81 10.67
C VAL A 138 10.13 -15.22 10.08
N GLU A 139 9.76 -16.20 10.90
CA GLU A 139 9.14 -17.42 10.40
C GLU A 139 7.78 -17.51 11.11
N GLU A 140 6.72 -17.67 10.32
CA GLU A 140 5.44 -18.19 10.81
C GLU A 140 4.57 -17.27 11.71
N SER A 141 4.15 -16.08 11.26
CA SER A 141 3.08 -15.34 12.00
C SER A 141 2.12 -14.45 11.21
N TRP A 142 1.92 -14.70 9.91
CA TRP A 142 0.76 -14.12 9.20
C TRP A 142 -0.58 -14.73 9.69
N VAL A 143 -0.57 -15.98 10.19
CA VAL A 143 -1.78 -16.73 10.56
C VAL A 143 -2.23 -16.53 12.02
N SER A 144 -1.38 -16.04 12.92
CA SER A 144 -1.70 -15.95 14.36
C SER A 144 -2.39 -14.64 14.80
N PHE A 145 -2.48 -13.62 13.94
CA PHE A 145 -2.94 -12.29 14.34
C PHE A 145 -4.46 -12.09 14.36
N ARG A 146 -5.26 -13.03 13.84
CA ARG A 146 -6.73 -13.00 14.06
C ARG A 146 -7.09 -13.22 15.54
N ARG A 147 -6.16 -13.67 16.39
CA ARG A 147 -6.43 -14.09 17.78
C ARG A 147 -5.82 -13.25 18.90
N ARG A 148 -4.91 -12.29 18.66
CA ARG A 148 -4.29 -11.51 19.74
C ARG A 148 -4.69 -10.03 19.71
N SER A 149 -5.67 -9.70 20.52
CA SER A 149 -5.88 -8.35 21.06
C SER A 149 -4.62 -7.94 21.83
N MET A 150 -3.66 -7.27 21.17
CA MET A 150 -2.54 -6.62 21.85
C MET A 150 -3.00 -5.25 22.32
N SER A 151 -3.42 -5.19 23.59
CA SER A 151 -4.10 -4.07 24.23
C SER A 151 -3.20 -2.85 24.55
N ARG A 152 -1.94 -2.80 24.12
CA ARG A 152 -1.11 -1.57 24.22
C ARG A 152 -0.23 -1.39 22.99
N THR A 153 -0.60 -0.43 22.14
CA THR A 153 0.28 -0.01 21.06
C THR A 153 1.52 0.67 21.65
N PRO A 154 2.75 0.28 21.29
CA PRO A 154 3.97 0.91 21.80
C PRO A 154 3.95 2.43 21.63
N LEU A 155 4.52 3.15 22.60
CA LEU A 155 4.52 4.63 22.60
C LEU A 155 5.21 5.22 21.36
N ASN A 156 6.25 4.53 20.87
CA ASN A 156 7.08 4.99 19.76
C ASN A 156 6.62 4.48 18.39
N HIS A 157 5.50 3.74 18.30
CA HIS A 157 5.00 3.18 17.04
C HIS A 157 3.53 3.54 16.80
N VAL A 158 3.17 3.68 15.53
CA VAL A 158 1.78 3.98 15.11
C VAL A 158 0.84 2.80 15.37
N THR A 159 1.36 1.58 15.30
CA THR A 159 0.65 0.33 15.62
C THR A 159 1.59 -0.64 16.34
N ALA A 160 1.02 -1.70 16.94
CA ALA A 160 1.83 -2.75 17.54
C ALA A 160 2.53 -3.62 16.48
N TYR A 161 2.06 -3.60 15.24
CA TYR A 161 2.69 -4.29 14.12
C TYR A 161 3.97 -3.56 13.66
N ALA A 162 3.92 -2.22 13.66
CA ALA A 162 5.06 -1.36 13.33
C ALA A 162 6.30 -1.58 14.21
N SER A 163 6.18 -2.15 15.42
CA SER A 163 7.34 -2.42 16.27
C SER A 163 8.12 -3.68 15.91
N LYS A 164 7.69 -4.44 14.88
CA LYS A 164 8.33 -5.69 14.49
C LYS A 164 9.64 -5.50 13.73
N HIS A 165 9.67 -4.53 12.81
CA HIS A 165 10.83 -4.31 11.94
C HIS A 165 10.79 -2.87 11.37
N PRO A 166 11.93 -2.23 11.09
CA PRO A 166 11.95 -0.89 10.46
C PRO A 166 11.19 -0.80 9.13
N LEU A 167 11.13 -1.88 8.35
CA LEU A 167 10.30 -1.93 7.13
C LEU A 167 8.81 -1.86 7.47
N GLU A 168 8.35 -2.60 8.47
CA GLU A 168 6.95 -2.58 8.92
C GLU A 168 6.58 -1.25 9.57
N ASP A 169 7.50 -0.67 10.33
CA ASP A 169 7.34 0.66 10.91
C ASP A 169 7.16 1.73 9.84
N PHE A 170 7.94 1.65 8.76
CA PHE A 170 7.78 2.51 7.61
C PHE A 170 6.45 2.28 6.90
N ALA A 171 6.10 1.03 6.56
CA ALA A 171 4.88 0.70 5.84
C ALA A 171 3.62 1.14 6.60
N GLU A 172 3.59 0.94 7.92
CA GLU A 172 2.52 1.43 8.77
C GLU A 172 2.50 2.96 8.87
N THR A 173 3.65 3.61 9.01
CA THR A 173 3.75 5.08 9.01
C THR A 173 3.24 5.66 7.69
N PHE A 174 3.65 5.07 6.57
CA PHE A 174 3.21 5.44 5.23
C PHE A 174 1.69 5.28 5.09
N ARG A 175 1.13 4.17 5.56
CA ARG A 175 -0.32 3.95 5.60
C ARG A 175 -1.06 5.05 6.34
N PHE A 176 -0.64 5.38 7.56
CA PHE A 176 -1.28 6.43 8.34
C PHE A 176 -1.16 7.80 7.65
N TYR A 177 0.03 8.12 7.12
CA TYR A 177 0.29 9.35 6.41
C TYR A 177 -0.65 9.52 5.20
N VAL A 178 -0.78 8.48 4.37
CA VAL A 178 -1.62 8.48 3.17
C VAL A 178 -3.10 8.52 3.50
N ILE A 179 -3.58 7.73 4.48
CA ILE A 179 -4.99 7.75 4.88
C ILE A 179 -5.40 9.12 5.43
N ARG A 180 -4.48 9.82 6.12
CA ARG A 180 -4.68 11.20 6.61
C ARG A 180 -4.39 12.27 5.54
N ARG A 181 -4.23 11.86 4.27
CA ARG A 181 -4.04 12.74 3.11
C ARG A 181 -2.79 13.62 3.22
N GLY A 182 -1.76 13.16 3.93
CA GLY A 182 -0.53 13.93 4.17
C GLY A 182 -0.73 15.23 4.97
N ARG A 183 -1.88 15.40 5.64
CA ARG A 183 -2.14 16.57 6.49
C ARG A 183 -1.44 16.38 7.83
N LEU A 184 -0.18 16.81 7.89
CA LEU A 184 0.65 16.67 9.10
C LEU A 184 -0.03 17.29 10.32
N LYS A 185 -0.60 18.49 10.22
CA LYS A 185 -1.27 19.15 11.36
C LYS A 185 -2.31 18.25 12.04
N ASP A 186 -3.23 17.68 11.26
CA ASP A 186 -4.30 16.83 11.78
C ASP A 186 -3.76 15.53 12.37
N LEU A 187 -2.75 14.96 11.70
CA LEU A 187 -2.11 13.72 12.10
C LEU A 187 -1.30 13.90 13.40
N LEU A 188 -0.51 14.97 13.50
CA LEU A 188 0.27 15.30 14.69
C LEU A 188 -0.64 15.67 15.88
N ALA A 189 -1.77 16.34 15.64
CA ALA A 189 -2.79 16.58 16.65
C ALA A 189 -3.46 15.27 17.14
N GLU A 190 -3.73 14.32 16.24
CA GLU A 190 -4.24 12.99 16.61
C GLU A 190 -3.22 12.21 17.45
N ILE A 191 -1.94 12.23 17.05
CA ILE A 191 -0.83 11.56 17.73
C ILE A 191 -0.61 12.14 19.13
N GLY A 192 -0.69 13.47 19.26
CA GLY A 192 -0.54 14.17 20.55
C GLY A 192 -1.65 13.84 21.52
N ARG A 193 -2.91 13.86 21.05
CA ARG A 193 -4.06 13.42 21.87
C ARG A 193 -3.95 11.96 22.31
N LYS A 194 -3.28 11.12 21.52
CA LYS A 194 -3.06 9.69 21.82
C LYS A 194 -1.83 9.44 22.71
N GLY A 195 -1.14 10.48 23.17
CA GLY A 195 0.03 10.37 24.06
C GLY A 195 1.20 9.60 23.45
N LYS A 196 1.37 9.68 22.12
CA LYS A 196 2.47 8.99 21.42
C LYS A 196 3.80 9.73 21.61
N GLY A 197 4.88 8.97 21.62
CA GLY A 197 6.22 9.49 21.82
C GLY A 197 6.70 10.35 20.65
N VAL A 198 7.64 11.26 20.94
CA VAL A 198 8.29 12.17 19.96
C VAL A 198 8.82 11.41 18.73
N SER A 199 9.32 10.18 18.92
CA SER A 199 9.79 9.32 17.82
C SER A 199 8.75 9.08 16.73
N VAL A 200 7.44 9.01 17.06
CA VAL A 200 6.38 8.88 16.05
C VAL A 200 6.31 10.12 15.16
N TYR A 201 6.48 11.32 15.74
CA TYR A 201 6.49 12.57 15.01
C TYR A 201 7.66 12.63 14.02
N GLU A 202 8.85 12.24 14.46
CA GLU A 202 10.06 12.22 13.63
C GLU A 202 9.90 11.32 12.39
N LYS A 203 9.21 10.19 12.52
CA LYS A 203 8.90 9.28 11.39
C LYS A 203 8.04 9.96 10.33
N PHE A 204 6.98 10.65 10.75
CA PHE A 204 6.11 11.38 9.83
C PHE A 204 6.80 12.57 9.17
N LEU A 205 7.63 13.32 9.93
CA LEU A 205 8.43 14.41 9.37
C LEU A 205 9.44 13.87 8.34
N THR A 206 10.12 12.78 8.66
CA THR A 206 11.11 12.14 7.76
C THR A 206 10.46 11.70 6.44
N LEU A 207 9.29 11.05 6.49
CA LEU A 207 8.53 10.69 5.29
C LEU A 207 8.05 11.94 4.52
N HIS A 208 7.49 12.92 5.22
CA HIS A 208 6.95 14.13 4.59
C HIS A 208 8.02 14.91 3.82
N THR A 209 9.17 15.16 4.46
CA THR A 209 10.30 15.85 3.85
C THR A 209 10.82 15.08 2.64
N TYR A 210 10.93 13.75 2.73
CA TYR A 210 11.37 12.97 1.57
C TYR A 210 10.40 13.07 0.38
N LEU A 211 9.09 13.03 0.63
CA LEU A 211 8.09 13.21 -0.42
C LEU A 211 8.15 14.61 -1.05
N GLN A 212 8.45 15.65 -0.26
CA GLN A 212 8.67 17.00 -0.79
C GLN A 212 9.89 17.05 -1.72
N GLU A 213 11.01 16.45 -1.32
CA GLU A 213 12.22 16.36 -2.15
C GLU A 213 11.96 15.65 -3.47
N LEU A 214 11.22 14.52 -3.46
CA LEU A 214 10.86 13.80 -4.67
C LEU A 214 10.01 14.66 -5.62
N ARG A 215 9.06 15.43 -5.09
CA ARG A 215 8.25 16.36 -5.90
C ARG A 215 9.10 17.46 -6.50
N GLN A 216 10.04 18.02 -5.73
CA GLN A 216 10.93 19.07 -6.20
C GLN A 216 11.80 18.56 -7.35
N LYS A 217 12.43 17.39 -7.18
CA LYS A 217 13.20 16.72 -8.24
C LYS A 217 12.36 16.42 -9.49
N ALA A 218 11.09 16.05 -9.31
CA ALA A 218 10.20 15.79 -10.45
C ALA A 218 9.80 17.07 -11.20
N ARG A 219 9.83 18.23 -10.54
CA ARG A 219 9.61 19.54 -11.20
C ARG A 219 10.85 20.00 -11.95
N GLU A 220 12.04 19.79 -11.41
CA GLU A 220 13.32 20.17 -12.03
C GLU A 220 13.66 19.36 -13.29
N ARG A 221 13.05 18.18 -13.45
CA ARG A 221 13.22 17.31 -14.62
C ARG A 221 12.27 17.62 -15.78
N LYS A 222 11.32 18.52 -15.57
CA LYS A 222 10.35 18.97 -16.59
C LYS A 222 10.81 20.29 -17.17
#